data_AF-A0A7X6U9W9-F1
#
_entry.id   AF-A0A7X6U9W9-F1
#
_cell.length_a   1.000
_cell.length_b   1.000
_cell.length_c   1.000
_cell.angle_alpha   90.00
_cell.angle_beta   90.00
_cell.angle_gamma   90.00
#
_symmetry.space_group_name_H-M   'P 1'
#
loop_
_entity.id
_entity.type
_entity.pdbx_description
1 polymer ?
#
loop_
_entity_poly.entity_id
_entity_poly.type
_entity_poly.pdbx_seq_one_letter_code
_entity_poly.pdbx_strand_id
1 'polypeptide(L)' 'MKPAYKRILLKLSGEALAGSKGTGLDNQTLHRLGETISKVVALGVE' A
#
# COMPACT_ATOMS: atom_id res chain seq x y z
N MET A 1 18.29 -7.55 0.71
CA MET A 1 18.55 -6.24 0.05
C MET A 1 18.30 -5.14 1.07
N LYS A 2 19.09 -4.06 1.06
CA LYS A 2 18.88 -2.92 1.96
C LYS A 2 17.97 -1.88 1.27
N PRO A 3 16.85 -1.44 1.88
CA PRO A 3 15.98 -0.42 1.29
C PRO A 3 16.72 0.90 1.07
N ALA A 4 16.39 1.61 -0.01
CA ALA A 4 16.98 2.92 -0.30
C ALA A 4 16.54 3.99 0.71
N TYR A 5 15.34 3.84 1.29
CA TYR A 5 14.77 4.78 2.26
C TYR A 5 14.43 4.05 3.55
N LYS A 6 14.75 4.67 4.68
CA LYS A 6 14.34 4.20 6.01
C LYS A 6 12.89 4.58 6.31
N ARG A 7 12.47 5.80 5.96
CA ARG A 7 11.13 6.32 6.24
C ARG A 7 10.56 7.02 5.02
N ILE A 8 9.30 6.76 4.71
CA ILE A 8 8.57 7.39 3.59
C ILE A 8 7.18 7.85 4.01
N LEU A 9 6.63 8.82 3.29
CA LEU A 9 5.22 9.14 3.34
C LEU A 9 4.55 8.56 2.10
N LEU A 10 3.87 7.43 2.25
CA LEU A 10 3.15 6.80 1.14
C LEU A 10 1.77 7.46 0.98
N LYS A 11 1.63 8.34 -0.01
CA LYS A 11 0.35 8.95 -0.37
C LYS A 11 -0.39 8.06 -1.38
N LEU A 12 -1.66 7.82 -1.12
CA LEU A 12 -2.58 7.09 -2.01
C LEU A 12 -3.75 7.99 -2.40
N SER A 13 -4.28 7.83 -3.61
CA SER A 13 -5.55 8.47 -3.99
C SER A 13 -6.73 7.60 -3.57
N GLY A 14 -7.92 8.19 -3.42
CA GLY A 14 -9.13 7.44 -3.05
C GLY A 14 -9.55 6.46 -4.15
N GLU A 15 -9.35 6.83 -5.41
CA GLU A 15 -9.64 6.01 -6.58
C GLU A 15 -8.77 4.75 -6.61
N ALA A 16 -7.51 4.84 -6.15
CA ALA A 16 -6.63 3.68 -6.05
C ALA A 16 -7.14 2.63 -5.05
N LEU A 17 -7.99 3.02 -4.08
CA LEU A 17 -8.61 2.11 -3.11
C LEU A 17 -9.92 1.48 -3.64
N ALA A 18 -10.53 2.10 -4.67
CA ALA A 18 -11.76 1.61 -5.29
C ALA A 18 -11.53 0.44 -6.25
N GLY A 19 -10.28 0.20 -6.66
CA GLY A 19 -9.92 -0.89 -7.57
C GLY A 19 -10.73 -0.84 -8.87
N SER A 20 -11.22 -2.00 -9.30
CA SER A 20 -12.04 -2.11 -10.52
C SER A 20 -13.46 -1.57 -10.37
N LYS A 21 -13.91 -1.22 -9.16
CA LYS A 21 -15.26 -0.68 -8.93
C LYS A 21 -15.40 0.79 -9.31
N GLY A 22 -14.28 1.51 -9.43
CA GLY A 22 -14.23 2.93 -9.81
C GLY A 22 -14.74 3.92 -8.75
N THR A 23 -15.54 3.47 -7.77
CA THR A 23 -15.94 4.26 -6.59
C THR A 23 -16.00 3.41 -5.33
N GLY A 24 -15.97 4.05 -4.16
CA GLY A 24 -16.02 3.37 -2.86
C GLY A 24 -14.72 2.64 -2.52
N LEU A 25 -14.84 1.55 -1.75
CA LEU A 25 -13.71 0.72 -1.35
C LEU A 25 -13.82 -0.68 -1.96
N ASP A 26 -12.69 -1.16 -2.46
CA ASP A 26 -12.54 -2.53 -2.92
C ASP A 26 -11.67 -3.35 -1.97
N ASN A 27 -12.28 -4.34 -1.32
CA ASN A 27 -11.62 -5.15 -0.29
C ASN A 27 -10.43 -5.93 -0.85
N GLN A 28 -10.50 -6.40 -2.10
CA GLN A 28 -9.40 -7.12 -2.72
C GLN A 28 -8.19 -6.20 -2.92
N THR A 29 -8.43 -4.97 -3.39
CA THR A 29 -7.42 -3.94 -3.55
C THR A 29 -6.80 -3.55 -2.21
N LEU A 30 -7.62 -3.32 -1.19
CA LEU A 30 -7.15 -3.01 0.17
C LEU A 30 -6.29 -4.13 0.75
N HIS A 31 -6.70 -5.39 0.60
CA HIS A 31 -5.95 -6.54 1.10
C HIS A 31 -4.58 -6.64 0.41
N ARG A 32 -4.54 -6.53 -0.91
CA ARG A 32 -3.29 -6.57 -1.70
C ARG A 32 -2.34 -5.44 -1.33
N LEU A 33 -2.87 -4.24 -1.14
CA LEU A 33 -2.11 -3.09 -0.69
C LEU A 33 -1.53 -3.33 0.71
N GLY A 34 -2.35 -3.81 1.65
CA GLY A 34 -1.93 -4.15 3.01
C GLY A 34 -0.80 -5.18 3.05
N GLU A 35 -0.91 -6.26 2.26
CA GLU A 35 0.16 -7.26 2.14
C GLU A 35 1.46 -6.65 1.61
N THR A 36 1.36 -5.77 0.61
CA THR A 36 2.53 -5.13 0.01
C THR A 36 3.22 -4.21 1.01
N ILE A 37 2.45 -3.39 1.74
CA ILE A 37 2.97 -2.51 2.78
C ILE A 37 3.58 -3.34 3.92
N SER A 38 2.92 -4.41 4.36
CA SER A 38 3.44 -5.30 5.41
C SER A 38 4.80 -5.90 5.04
N LYS A 39 4.99 -6.33 3.79
CA LYS A 39 6.29 -6.81 3.30
C LYS A 39 7.36 -5.73 3.37
N VAL A 40 7.04 -4.48 3.03
CA VAL A 40 7.98 -3.35 3.12
C VAL A 40 8.33 -3.02 4.56
N VAL A 41 7.35 -3.03 5.47
CA VAL A 41 7.56 -2.83 6.91
C VAL A 41 8.44 -3.94 7.49
N ALA A 42 8.27 -5.19 7.06
CA ALA A 42 9.11 -6.31 7.47
C ALA A 42 10.59 -6.16 7.05
N LEU A 43 10.88 -5.30 6.06
CA LEU A 43 12.25 -4.92 5.68
C LEU A 43 12.82 -3.80 6.57
N GLY A 44 12.08 -3.32 7.58
CA GLY A 44 12.49 -2.27 8.50
C GLY A 44 12.26 -0.85 7.99
N VAL A 45 11.38 -0.67 7.00
CA VAL A 45 10.99 0.64 6.48
C VAL A 45 9.78 1.16 7.28
N GLU A 46 9.78 2.47 7.55
CA GLU A 46 8.75 3.21 8.29
C GLU A 46 7.92 4.15 7.40
#